data_AF-A0A958GWQ7-F1
#
_entry.id   AF-A0A958GWQ7-F1
#
_cell.length_a   1.000
_cell.length_b   1.000
_cell.length_c   1.000
_cell.angle_alpha   90.00
_cell.angle_beta   90.00
_cell.angle_gamma   90.00
#
_symmetry.space_group_name_H-M   'P 1'
#
loop_
_entity.id
_entity.type
_entity.pdbx_description
1 polymer ?
#
loop_
_entity_poly.entity_id
_entity_poly.type
_entity_poly.pdbx_seq_one_letter_code
_entity_poly.pdbx_strand_id
1 'polypeptide(L)'
;MLPVRLIGKDVPEFLGADPVGLSVLTCQDGRPTPIPFQVDEFDKQGRLVSAAGITKRKQDETPRKIDENDELVVMMRDIGDACDAEVLSRVPDKIIEL
;
A
#
# COMPACT_ATOMS: atom_id res chain seq x y z
N MET A 1 14.92 10.28 -6.58
CA MET A 1 13.91 10.03 -5.54
C MET A 1 13.64 8.53 -5.56
N LEU A 2 13.89 7.81 -4.46
CA LEU A 2 13.80 6.34 -4.46
C LEU A 2 12.42 5.89 -3.97
N PRO A 3 11.70 5.04 -4.72
CA PRO A 3 10.50 4.40 -4.23
C PRO A 3 10.87 3.25 -3.27
N VAL A 4 10.04 3.06 -2.25
CA VAL A 4 9.99 1.83 -1.46
C VAL A 4 8.78 1.03 -1.94
N ARG A 5 8.99 -0.25 -2.19
CA ARG A 5 8.00 -1.16 -2.78
C ARG A 5 7.73 -2.29 -1.80
N LEU A 6 6.46 -2.49 -1.48
CA LEU A 6 5.98 -3.60 -0.67
C LEU A 6 5.12 -4.47 -1.57
N ILE A 7 5.48 -5.74 -1.71
CA ILE A 7 4.78 -6.68 -2.58
C ILE A 7 3.72 -7.40 -1.74
N GLY A 8 2.51 -7.59 -2.25
CA GLY A 8 1.39 -8.17 -1.50
C GLY A 8 1.72 -9.50 -0.82
N LYS A 9 2.45 -10.40 -1.48
CA LYS A 9 2.89 -11.68 -0.89
C LYS A 9 3.81 -11.53 0.35
N ASP A 10 4.50 -10.40 0.46
CA ASP A 10 5.42 -10.09 1.56
C ASP A 10 4.68 -9.39 2.71
N VAL A 11 3.41 -9.00 2.51
CA VAL A 11 2.52 -8.39 3.50
C VAL A 11 1.14 -9.06 3.47
N PRO A 12 0.99 -10.27 4.07
CA PRO A 12 -0.23 -11.05 4.00
C PRO A 12 -1.50 -10.32 4.46
N GLU A 13 -1.36 -9.36 5.36
CA GLU A 13 -2.45 -8.53 5.89
C GLU A 13 -3.07 -7.59 4.85
N PHE A 14 -2.39 -7.34 3.72
CA PHE A 14 -2.90 -6.55 2.60
C PHE A 14 -3.81 -7.35 1.66
N LEU A 15 -3.68 -8.67 1.63
CA LEU A 15 -4.39 -9.50 0.66
C LEU A 15 -5.91 -9.37 0.83
N GLY A 16 -6.60 -9.04 -0.25
CA GLY A 16 -8.05 -8.82 -0.26
C GLY A 16 -8.52 -7.46 0.27
N ALA A 17 -7.59 -6.57 0.67
CA ALA A 17 -7.93 -5.19 1.00
C ALA A 17 -8.39 -4.41 -0.24
N ASP A 18 -9.30 -3.45 -0.05
CA ASP A 18 -9.67 -2.48 -1.09
C ASP A 18 -8.75 -1.26 -0.97
N PRO A 19 -7.94 -0.95 -1.99
CA PRO A 19 -7.02 0.21 -1.97
C PRO A 19 -7.70 1.55 -1.66
N VAL A 20 -8.97 1.72 -2.01
CA VAL A 20 -9.71 2.98 -1.77
C VAL A 20 -9.92 3.23 -0.27
N GLY A 21 -9.99 2.16 0.53
CA GLY A 21 -10.14 2.26 1.99
C GLY A 21 -8.82 2.33 2.75
N LEU A 22 -7.68 2.39 2.05
CA LEU A 22 -6.36 2.39 2.68
C LEU A 22 -5.85 3.80 2.94
N SER A 23 -5.14 3.95 4.05
CA SER A 23 -4.29 5.10 4.34
C SER A 23 -2.93 4.58 4.77
N VAL A 24 -1.87 5.17 4.23
CA VAL A 24 -0.51 4.91 4.69
C VAL A 24 -0.09 6.07 5.58
N LEU A 25 0.34 5.74 6.78
CA LEU A 25 0.77 6.70 7.79
C LEU A 25 2.27 6.55 8.02
N THR A 26 2.92 7.66 8.31
CA THR A 26 4.25 7.69 8.91
C THR A 26 4.18 8.43 10.24
N CYS A 27 5.16 8.27 11.13
CA CYS A 27 5.32 9.21 12.23
C CYS A 27 6.28 10.35 11.89
N GLN A 28 5.80 11.58 12.12
CA GLN A 28 6.58 12.82 12.04
C GLN A 28 6.31 13.61 13.32
N ASP A 29 7.36 14.00 14.02
CA ASP A 29 7.27 14.71 15.31
C ASP A 29 6.34 14.01 16.33
N GLY A 30 6.39 12.68 16.38
CA GLY A 30 5.59 11.85 17.29
C GLY A 30 4.10 11.75 16.92
N ARG A 31 3.72 12.13 15.70
CA ARG A 31 2.32 12.13 15.23
C ARG A 31 2.15 11.30 13.95
N PRO A 32 1.13 10.41 13.90
CA PRO A 32 0.75 9.74 12.67
C PRO A 32 0.31 10.78 11.64
N THR A 33 0.98 10.79 10.50
CA THR A 33 0.79 11.73 9.41
C THR A 33 0.57 10.93 8.14
N PRO A 34 -0.50 11.20 7.36
CA PRO A 34 -0.74 10.48 6.12
C PRO A 34 0.31 10.85 5.08
N ILE A 35 0.75 9.84 4.33
CA ILE A 35 1.69 10.00 3.22
C ILE A 35 1.10 9.55 1.90
N PRO A 36 1.52 10.14 0.77
CA PRO A 36 1.12 9.66 -0.54
C PRO A 36 1.60 8.22 -0.75
N PHE A 37 0.75 7.44 -1.41
CA PHE A 37 1.08 6.09 -1.85
C PHE A 37 0.42 5.79 -3.19
N GLN A 38 0.90 4.75 -3.85
CA GLN A 38 0.31 4.18 -5.05
C GLN A 38 0.16 2.68 -4.86
N VAL A 39 -0.90 2.11 -5.41
CA VAL A 39 -1.04 0.65 -5.56
C VAL A 39 -0.96 0.35 -7.04
N ASP A 40 0.08 -0.39 -7.43
CA ASP A 40 0.28 -0.82 -8.81
C ASP A 40 -0.16 -2.26 -8.97
N GLU A 41 -1.10 -2.48 -9.90
CA GLU A 41 -1.60 -3.80 -10.24
C GLU A 41 -0.65 -4.49 -11.22
N PHE A 42 -0.25 -5.71 -10.92
CA PHE A 42 0.52 -6.55 -11.85
C PHE A 42 -0.32 -7.77 -12.24
N ASP A 43 -0.02 -8.39 -13.38
CA ASP A 43 -0.58 -9.70 -13.69
C ASP A 43 0.35 -10.83 -13.23
N LYS A 44 -0.14 -12.07 -13.27
CA LYS A 44 0.63 -13.29 -12.92
C LYS A 44 1.90 -13.50 -13.76
N GLN A 45 2.12 -12.72 -14.82
CA GLN A 45 3.34 -12.71 -15.62
C GLN A 45 4.28 -11.54 -15.28
N GLY A 46 3.99 -10.79 -14.22
CA GLY A 46 4.78 -9.64 -13.75
C GLY A 46 4.63 -8.41 -14.63
N ARG A 47 3.51 -8.26 -15.33
CA ARG A 47 3.29 -7.11 -16.24
C ARG A 47 2.30 -6.14 -15.62
N LEU A 48 2.64 -4.85 -15.64
CA LEU A 48 1.77 -3.79 -15.12
C LEU A 48 0.40 -3.79 -15.81
N VAL A 49 -0.66 -3.73 -15.00
CA VAL A 49 -2.05 -3.55 -15.42
C VAL A 49 -2.43 -2.10 -15.15
N SER A 50 -2.66 -1.34 -16.22
CA SER A 50 -3.03 0.07 -16.11
C SER A 50 -4.51 0.22 -15.81
N ALA A 51 -4.85 0.81 -14.66
CA ALA A 51 -6.20 1.24 -14.32
C ALA A 51 -6.82 2.23 -15.35
N ALA A 52 -5.98 3.01 -16.05
CA ALA A 52 -6.41 3.93 -17.12
C ALA A 52 -6.73 3.24 -18.46
N GLY A 53 -6.72 1.91 -18.53
CA GLY A 53 -6.99 1.15 -19.76
C GLY A 53 -5.92 1.29 -20.86
N ILE A 54 -4.78 1.92 -20.56
CA ILE A 54 -3.65 2.06 -21.49
C ILE A 54 -3.13 0.67 -21.90
N THR A 55 -3.18 -0.28 -20.96
CA THR A 55 -2.95 -1.70 -21.25
C THR A 55 -4.28 -2.41 -21.39
N LYS A 56 -4.50 -3.16 -22.49
CA LYS A 56 -5.65 -4.09 -22.65
C LYS A 56 -5.52 -5.36 -21.78
N ARG A 57 -4.64 -5.34 -20.77
CA ARG A 57 -4.45 -6.49 -19.87
C ARG A 57 -5.66 -6.56 -18.95
N LYS A 58 -6.21 -7.77 -18.79
CA LYS A 58 -7.30 -7.98 -17.83
C LYS A 58 -6.75 -7.75 -16.44
N GLN A 59 -7.52 -7.06 -15.61
CA GLN A 59 -7.33 -7.08 -14.16
C GLN A 59 -7.35 -8.53 -13.68
N ASP A 60 -6.64 -8.82 -12.59
CA ASP A 60 -6.65 -10.16 -12.01
C ASP A 60 -8.06 -10.56 -11.49
N GLU A 61 -8.19 -11.81 -11.06
CA GLU A 61 -9.40 -12.55 -10.72
C GLU A 61 -10.38 -11.82 -9.77
N THR A 62 -9.92 -10.82 -9.00
CA THR A 62 -10.79 -9.98 -8.16
C THR A 62 -10.54 -8.47 -8.37
N PRO A 63 -11.36 -7.79 -9.19
CA PRO A 63 -11.20 -6.37 -9.42
C PRO A 63 -11.20 -5.56 -8.12
N ARG A 64 -10.27 -4.59 -8.02
CA ARG A 64 -10.14 -3.64 -6.90
C ARG A 64 -9.73 -4.24 -5.56
N LYS A 65 -9.12 -5.43 -5.56
CA LYS A 65 -8.53 -6.04 -4.36
C LYS A 65 -7.04 -6.21 -4.55
N ILE A 66 -6.26 -5.99 -3.48
CA ILE A 66 -4.83 -6.25 -3.49
C ILE A 66 -4.59 -7.76 -3.55
N ASP A 67 -3.82 -8.20 -4.53
CA ASP A 67 -3.36 -9.58 -4.70
C ASP A 67 -1.90 -9.79 -4.25
N GLU A 68 -1.37 -10.99 -4.47
CA GLU A 68 -0.01 -11.37 -4.06
C GLU A 68 1.12 -10.65 -4.83
N ASN A 69 0.84 -10.16 -6.04
CA ASN A 69 1.82 -9.57 -6.95
C ASN A 69 1.67 -8.06 -7.10
N ASP A 70 0.62 -7.48 -6.55
CA ASP A 70 0.43 -6.04 -6.45
C ASP A 70 1.50 -5.39 -5.56
N GLU A 71 1.77 -4.12 -5.86
CA GLU A 71 2.79 -3.34 -5.17
C GLU A 71 2.19 -2.11 -4.52
N LEU A 72 2.40 -1.96 -3.21
CA LEU A 72 2.22 -0.69 -2.54
C LEU A 72 3.54 0.09 -2.58
N VAL A 73 3.47 1.28 -3.17
CA VAL A 73 4.63 2.13 -3.43
C VAL A 73 4.51 3.41 -2.64
N VAL A 74 5.56 3.74 -1.89
CA VAL A 74 5.73 5.03 -1.19
C VAL A 74 7.07 5.64 -1.55
N MET A 75 7.26 6.94 -1.32
CA MET A 75 8.55 7.57 -1.55
C MET A 75 9.39 7.54 -0.27
N MET A 76 10.67 7.18 -0.39
CA MET A 76 11.58 7.09 0.77
C MET A 76 11.65 8.37 1.61
N ARG A 77 11.48 9.54 0.98
CA ARG A 77 11.47 10.84 1.67
C ARG A 77 10.23 11.08 2.54
N ASP A 78 9.14 10.37 2.25
CA ASP A 78 7.88 10.52 2.95
C ASP A 78 7.85 9.56 4.18
N ILE A 79 8.79 8.61 4.26
CA ILE A 79 8.99 7.74 5.42
C ILE A 79 9.65 8.55 6.55
N GLY A 80 9.17 8.38 7.77
CA GLY A 80 9.64 9.00 8.99
C GLY A 80 9.95 7.96 10.07
N ASP A 81 9.80 8.37 11.32
CA ASP A 81 10.15 7.55 12.49
C ASP A 81 9.05 6.54 12.83
N ALA A 82 9.37 5.61 13.74
CA ALA A 82 8.39 4.72 14.35
C ALA A 82 7.41 5.52 15.24
N CYS A 83 6.14 5.13 15.24
CA CYS A 83 5.15 5.71 16.12
C CYS A 83 5.18 5.05 17.51
N ASP A 84 4.93 5.85 18.55
CA ASP A 84 4.66 5.30 19.88
C ASP A 84 3.38 4.44 19.86
N ALA A 85 3.45 3.26 20.48
CA ALA A 85 2.33 2.32 20.52
C ALA A 85 1.07 2.93 21.16
N GLU A 86 1.22 3.81 22.14
CA GLU A 86 0.09 4.52 22.77
C GLU A 86 -0.63 5.42 21.74
N VAL A 87 0.12 6.06 20.85
CA VAL A 87 -0.44 6.94 19.81
C VAL A 87 -1.14 6.10 18.73
N LEU A 88 -0.54 4.98 18.33
CA LEU A 88 -1.14 4.03 17.40
C LEU A 88 -2.47 3.45 17.93
N SER A 89 -2.56 3.13 19.23
CA SER A 89 -3.79 2.60 19.83
C SER A 89 -5.01 3.53 19.75
N ARG A 90 -4.80 4.81 19.42
CA ARG A 90 -5.86 5.82 19.25
C ARG A 90 -6.36 5.92 17.81
N VAL A 91 -5.72 5.26 16.85
CA VAL A 91 -6.21 5.17 15.47
C VAL A 91 -7.45 4.27 15.48
N PRO A 92 -8.60 4.73 14.97
CA PRO A 92 -9.86 4.00 15.07
C PRO A 92 -9.94 2.77 14.16
N ASP A 93 -9.06 2.71 13.15
CA ASP A 93 -9.01 1.66 12.15
C ASP A 93 -7.99 0.56 12.51
N LYS A 94 -8.11 -0.58 11.84
CA LYS A 94 -7.12 -1.66 11.95
C LYS A 94 -5.76 -1.17 11.44
N ILE A 95 -4.76 -1.13 12.31
CA ILE A 95 -3.38 -0.85 11.92
C ILE A 95 -2.70 -2.15 11.49
N ILE A 96 -1.90 -2.04 10.42
CA ILE A 96 -0.93 -3.04 9.99
C ILE A 96 0.43 -2.34 10.08
N GLU A 97 1.30 -2.83 10.95
CA GLU A 97 2.68 -2.35 11.07
C GLU A 97 3.58 -3.19 10.16
N LEU A 98 4.55 -2.55 9.52
CA LEU A 98 5.44 -3.12 8.50
C LEU A 98 6.90 -3.09 8.95
#